data_AF-A0A524KWI8-F1
#
_entry.id   AF-A0A524KWI8-F1
#
_cell.length_a   1.000
_cell.length_b   1.000
_cell.length_c   1.000
_cell.angle_alpha   90.00
_cell.angle_beta   90.00
_cell.angle_gamma   90.00
#
_symmetry.space_group_name_H-M   'P 1'
#
loop_
_entity.id
_entity.type
_entity.pdbx_description
1 polymer ?
#
loop_
_entity_poly.entity_id
_entity_poly.type
_entity_poly.pdbx_seq_one_letter_code
_entity_poly.pdbx_strand_id
1 'polypeptide(L)'
;ANADPESKKAFLDELLVWKEIADNFCYYTPEYESFESFPNWAKESLNTHRQDRREYLYTLEEFEAGKTHDPLWNASQMELLSTGKMHGYMRMYWAKKILEWSESPEKALEIAICLNDRYELDGRDPNGYAGIVWSLGGVHDRAWREREVIGKIRYMSYEGCKRKFDVKLYIAKYSAL
;
A
#
# COMPACT_ATOMS: atom_id res chain seq x y z
N ALA A 1 17.63 25.08 -6.17
CA ALA A 1 18.97 25.21 -5.55
C ALA A 1 18.93 25.50 -4.04
N ASN A 2 17.93 26.26 -3.53
CA ASN A 2 17.88 26.76 -2.15
C ASN A 2 17.19 25.83 -1.11
N ALA A 3 16.87 24.58 -1.44
CA ALA A 3 16.35 23.63 -0.46
C ALA A 3 17.43 23.29 0.58
N ASP A 4 17.02 23.10 1.83
CA ASP A 4 17.93 22.71 2.92
C ASP A 4 18.53 21.31 2.68
N PRO A 5 19.68 21.00 3.31
CA PRO A 5 20.35 19.72 3.09
C PRO A 5 19.52 18.49 3.45
N GLU A 6 18.64 18.55 4.45
CA GLU A 6 17.81 17.42 4.87
C GLU A 6 16.72 17.14 3.84
N SER A 7 16.05 18.17 3.32
CA SER A 7 15.10 18.05 2.23
C SER A 7 15.74 17.46 0.96
N LYS A 8 16.96 17.91 0.61
CA LYS A 8 17.70 17.34 -0.53
C LYS A 8 18.03 15.87 -0.32
N LYS A 9 18.48 15.51 0.88
CA LYS A 9 18.80 14.12 1.23
C LYS A 9 17.56 13.23 1.14
N ALA A 10 16.43 13.65 1.73
CA ALA A 10 15.18 12.89 1.68
C ALA A 10 14.70 12.69 0.24
N PHE A 11 14.74 13.74 -0.59
CA PHE A 11 14.36 13.62 -2.00
C PHE A 11 15.29 12.69 -2.80
N LEU A 12 16.60 12.80 -2.60
CA LEU A 12 17.57 11.93 -3.28
C LEU A 12 17.48 10.48 -2.82
N ASP A 13 17.13 10.22 -1.55
CA ASP A 13 16.91 8.86 -1.04
C ASP A 13 15.74 8.19 -1.76
N GLU A 14 14.60 8.88 -1.90
CA GLU A 14 13.45 8.37 -2.65
C GLU A 14 13.77 8.21 -4.15
N LEU A 15 14.41 9.22 -4.76
CA LEU A 15 14.68 9.23 -6.20
C LEU A 15 15.76 8.22 -6.63
N LEU A 16 16.76 7.95 -5.79
CA LEU A 16 17.87 7.05 -6.10
C LEU A 16 17.71 5.71 -5.40
N VAL A 17 17.66 5.69 -4.07
CA VAL A 17 17.69 4.45 -3.30
C VAL A 17 16.39 3.68 -3.47
N TRP A 18 15.24 4.28 -3.17
CA TRP A 18 13.95 3.59 -3.25
C TRP A 18 13.55 3.27 -4.69
N LYS A 19 13.89 4.14 -5.64
CA LYS A 19 13.65 3.86 -7.05
C LYS A 19 14.50 2.70 -7.57
N GLU A 20 15.81 2.72 -7.34
CA GLU A 20 16.71 1.70 -7.91
C GLU A 20 16.62 0.36 -7.14
N ILE A 21 16.24 0.37 -5.85
CA ILE A 21 15.98 -0.88 -5.13
C ILE A 21 14.71 -1.58 -5.64
N ALA A 22 13.75 -0.84 -6.21
CA ALA A 22 12.59 -1.44 -6.86
C ALA A 22 12.99 -2.18 -8.15
N ASP A 23 13.82 -1.56 -8.99
CA ASP A 23 14.41 -2.22 -10.16
C ASP A 23 15.23 -3.46 -9.75
N ASN A 24 16.04 -3.34 -8.68
CA ASN A 24 16.78 -4.46 -8.11
C ASN A 24 15.85 -5.62 -7.72
N PHE A 25 14.79 -5.33 -6.97
CA PHE A 25 13.84 -6.34 -6.51
C PHE A 25 13.18 -7.08 -7.67
N CYS A 26 12.63 -6.36 -8.64
CA CYS A 26 11.97 -6.97 -9.81
C CYS A 26 12.97 -7.72 -10.71
N TYR A 27 14.22 -7.29 -10.80
CA TYR A 27 15.24 -7.97 -11.60
C TYR A 27 15.72 -9.27 -10.96
N TYR A 28 15.96 -9.28 -9.64
CA TYR A 28 16.52 -10.43 -8.93
C TYR A 28 15.47 -11.37 -8.33
N THR A 29 14.19 -11.00 -8.37
CA THR A 29 13.07 -11.82 -7.86
C THR A 29 12.11 -12.14 -9.02
N PRO A 30 12.24 -13.31 -9.68
CA PRO A 30 11.43 -13.64 -10.86
C PRO A 30 9.91 -13.56 -10.64
N GLU A 31 9.44 -13.90 -9.43
CA GLU A 31 8.03 -13.86 -9.04
C GLU A 31 7.72 -12.64 -8.15
N TYR A 32 8.28 -11.47 -8.48
CA TYR A 32 8.16 -10.25 -7.68
C TYR A 32 6.72 -9.80 -7.38
N GLU A 33 5.76 -10.25 -8.19
CA GLU A 33 4.33 -9.96 -8.04
C GLU A 33 3.55 -11.04 -7.27
N SER A 34 4.22 -12.05 -6.71
CA SER A 34 3.60 -13.15 -5.97
C SER A 34 3.87 -13.08 -4.46
N PHE A 35 3.04 -13.79 -3.69
CA PHE A 35 3.26 -13.97 -2.25
C PHE A 35 4.63 -14.59 -1.93
N GLU A 36 5.17 -15.40 -2.84
CA GLU A 36 6.45 -16.07 -2.63
C GLU A 36 7.65 -15.12 -2.58
N SER A 37 7.50 -13.92 -3.15
CA SER A 37 8.50 -12.85 -3.08
C SER A 37 8.66 -12.24 -1.68
N PHE A 38 7.71 -12.49 -0.77
CA PHE A 38 7.76 -11.94 0.58
C PHE A 38 8.88 -12.60 1.40
N PRO A 39 9.52 -11.86 2.33
CA PRO A 39 10.49 -12.45 3.23
C PRO A 39 9.84 -13.52 4.13
N ASN A 40 10.61 -14.55 4.50
CA ASN A 40 10.10 -15.70 5.26
C ASN A 40 9.32 -15.31 6.52
N TRP A 41 9.79 -14.31 7.27
CA TRP A 41 9.11 -13.84 8.48
C TRP A 41 7.69 -13.33 8.20
N ALA A 42 7.48 -12.70 7.05
CA ALA A 42 6.19 -12.17 6.64
C ALA A 42 5.29 -13.30 6.15
N LYS A 43 5.82 -14.24 5.36
CA LYS A 43 5.08 -15.42 4.90
C LYS A 43 4.57 -16.26 6.08
N GLU A 44 5.44 -16.56 7.03
CA GLU A 44 5.09 -17.28 8.26
C GLU A 44 4.01 -16.56 9.08
N SER A 45 4.18 -15.25 9.27
CA SER A 45 3.22 -14.45 10.04
C SER A 45 1.86 -14.38 9.35
N LEU A 46 1.81 -14.06 8.05
CA LEU A 46 0.56 -14.02 7.30
C LEU A 46 -0.12 -15.39 7.22
N ASN A 47 0.65 -16.47 7.06
CA ASN A 47 0.13 -17.84 7.08
C ASN A 47 -0.54 -18.19 8.41
N THR A 48 0.05 -17.76 9.53
CA THR A 48 -0.51 -17.97 10.88
C THR A 48 -1.88 -17.33 11.04
N HIS A 49 -2.09 -16.17 10.39
CA HIS A 49 -3.32 -15.38 10.52
C HIS A 49 -4.34 -15.59 9.38
N ARG A 50 -4.13 -16.58 8.49
CA ARG A 50 -5.05 -16.85 7.36
C ARG A 50 -6.47 -17.19 7.77
N GLN A 51 -6.68 -17.73 8.97
CA GLN A 51 -7.99 -18.15 9.46
C GLN A 51 -8.65 -17.12 10.38
N ASP A 52 -7.97 -16.00 10.65
CA ASP A 52 -8.53 -14.92 11.44
C ASP A 52 -9.76 -14.36 10.75
N ARG A 53 -10.81 -14.06 11.52
CA ARG A 53 -12.00 -13.43 10.95
C ARG A 53 -11.66 -12.01 10.50
N ARG A 54 -11.92 -11.69 9.23
CA ARG A 54 -11.86 -10.32 8.73
C ARG A 54 -13.13 -9.58 9.14
N GLU A 55 -12.99 -8.35 9.62
CA GLU A 55 -14.14 -7.52 9.98
C GLU A 55 -14.94 -7.11 8.73
N TYR A 56 -14.22 -6.83 7.63
CA TYR A 56 -14.78 -6.48 6.32
C TYR A 56 -14.13 -7.33 5.24
N LEU A 57 -14.91 -7.63 4.20
CA LEU A 57 -14.43 -8.26 2.96
C LEU A 57 -15.05 -7.50 1.80
N TYR A 58 -14.20 -6.87 0.99
CA TYR A 58 -14.64 -6.10 -0.18
C TYR A 58 -14.29 -6.83 -1.47
N THR A 59 -15.15 -6.73 -2.47
CA THR A 59 -14.83 -7.18 -3.82
C THR A 59 -13.90 -6.19 -4.51
N LEU A 60 -13.30 -6.61 -5.64
CA LEU A 60 -12.51 -5.72 -6.48
C LEU A 60 -13.33 -4.49 -6.91
N GLU A 61 -14.60 -4.67 -7.25
CA GLU A 61 -15.49 -3.61 -7.71
C GLU A 61 -15.84 -2.62 -6.59
N GLU A 62 -15.99 -3.10 -5.36
CA GLU A 62 -16.23 -2.25 -4.18
C GLU A 62 -14.99 -1.41 -3.85
N PHE A 63 -13.80 -2.03 -3.89
CA PHE A 63 -12.53 -1.30 -3.78
C PHE A 63 -12.35 -0.31 -4.92
N GLU A 64 -12.53 -0.74 -6.18
CA GLU A 64 -12.36 0.08 -7.38
C GLU A 64 -13.23 1.33 -7.33
N ALA A 65 -14.49 1.19 -6.91
CA ALA A 65 -15.44 2.29 -6.79
C ALA A 65 -15.30 3.13 -5.51
N GLY A 66 -14.35 2.83 -4.62
CA GLY A 66 -14.18 3.55 -3.36
C GLY A 66 -15.37 3.41 -2.41
N LYS A 67 -15.93 2.20 -2.30
CA LYS A 67 -17.14 1.90 -1.51
C LYS A 67 -16.84 1.09 -0.26
N THR A 68 -15.85 1.52 0.51
CA THR A 68 -15.55 0.92 1.82
C THR A 68 -16.20 1.71 2.95
N HIS A 69 -16.16 1.17 4.17
CA HIS A 69 -16.58 1.88 5.37
C HIS A 69 -15.64 3.03 5.77
N ASP A 70 -14.39 3.04 5.26
CA ASP A 70 -13.37 4.01 5.63
C ASP A 70 -13.35 5.20 4.64
N PRO A 71 -13.78 6.40 5.06
CA PRO A 71 -13.84 7.55 4.17
C PRO A 71 -12.46 8.05 3.73
N LEU A 72 -11.39 7.81 4.51
CA LEU A 72 -10.03 8.16 4.11
C LEU A 72 -9.54 7.21 3.00
N TRP A 73 -9.82 5.91 3.13
CA TRP A 73 -9.50 4.95 2.08
C TRP A 73 -10.25 5.28 0.78
N ASN A 74 -11.56 5.56 0.88
CA ASN A 74 -12.37 5.95 -0.27
C ASN A 74 -11.84 7.23 -0.92
N ALA A 75 -11.45 8.25 -0.14
CA ALA A 75 -10.86 9.48 -0.66
C ALA A 75 -9.53 9.22 -1.39
N SER A 76 -8.70 8.29 -0.90
CA SER A 76 -7.48 7.87 -1.60
C SER A 76 -7.77 7.20 -2.92
N GLN A 77 -8.75 6.29 -2.96
CA GLN A 77 -9.21 5.70 -4.20
C GLN A 77 -9.75 6.76 -5.18
N MET A 78 -10.49 7.77 -4.69
CA MET A 78 -10.99 8.86 -5.54
C MET A 78 -9.88 9.76 -6.06
N GLU A 79 -8.83 10.04 -5.28
CA GLU A 79 -7.63 10.72 -5.78
C GLU A 79 -7.03 9.95 -6.96
N LEU A 80 -6.87 8.62 -6.81
CA LEU A 80 -6.38 7.75 -7.88
C LEU A 80 -7.26 7.85 -9.13
N LEU A 81 -8.58 7.66 -9.01
CA LEU A 81 -9.49 7.68 -10.16
C LEU A 81 -9.57 9.04 -10.86
N SER A 82 -9.56 10.13 -10.11
CA SER A 82 -9.74 11.48 -10.66
C SER A 82 -8.47 12.09 -11.23
N THR A 83 -7.30 11.73 -10.69
CA THR A 83 -6.02 12.35 -11.05
C THR A 83 -5.04 11.41 -11.74
N GLY A 84 -5.24 10.10 -11.60
CA GLY A 84 -4.28 9.09 -12.00
C GLY A 84 -2.97 9.13 -11.21
N LYS A 85 -2.94 9.80 -10.04
CA LYS A 85 -1.74 9.90 -9.20
C LYS A 85 -2.08 10.01 -7.71
N MET A 86 -2.19 8.89 -7.01
CA MET A 86 -2.40 8.91 -5.55
C MET A 86 -1.16 9.43 -4.80
N HIS A 87 -1.37 10.23 -3.75
CA HIS A 87 -0.27 10.70 -2.91
C HIS A 87 0.50 9.53 -2.28
N GLY A 88 1.83 9.54 -2.33
CA GLY A 88 2.67 8.39 -1.93
C GLY A 88 2.42 7.90 -0.48
N TYR A 89 2.20 8.84 0.45
CA TYR A 89 1.81 8.46 1.83
C TYR A 89 0.49 7.67 1.89
N MET A 90 -0.45 8.03 1.02
CA MET A 90 -1.76 7.37 0.95
C MET A 90 -1.73 6.05 0.20
N ARG A 91 -0.82 5.86 -0.77
CA ARG A 91 -0.59 4.53 -1.40
C ARG A 91 -0.26 3.46 -0.35
N MET A 92 0.60 3.80 0.62
CA MET A 92 0.92 2.90 1.74
C MET A 92 -0.32 2.54 2.58
N TYR A 93 -1.13 3.55 2.94
CA TYR A 93 -2.36 3.34 3.71
C TYR A 93 -3.35 2.48 2.92
N TRP A 94 -3.55 2.84 1.65
CA TRP A 94 -4.48 2.21 0.73
C TRP A 94 -4.18 0.72 0.54
N ALA A 95 -2.94 0.36 0.21
CA ALA A 95 -2.55 -1.03 0.01
C ALA A 95 -2.69 -1.85 1.31
N LYS A 96 -2.27 -1.30 2.45
CA LYS A 96 -2.38 -1.99 3.74
C LYS A 96 -3.82 -2.31 4.14
N LYS A 97 -4.78 -1.47 3.77
CA LYS A 97 -6.20 -1.74 4.01
C LYS A 97 -6.78 -2.78 3.06
N ILE A 98 -6.28 -2.88 1.83
CA ILE A 98 -6.63 -3.99 0.94
C ILE A 98 -6.25 -5.33 1.59
N LEU A 99 -5.08 -5.43 2.24
CA LEU A 99 -4.71 -6.64 3.01
C LEU A 99 -5.71 -6.94 4.13
N GLU A 100 -6.05 -5.93 4.92
CA GLU A 100 -6.90 -6.07 6.10
C GLU A 100 -8.35 -6.47 5.74
N TRP A 101 -8.81 -6.12 4.54
CA TRP A 101 -10.19 -6.32 4.08
C TRP A 101 -10.31 -7.25 2.86
N SER A 102 -9.33 -8.13 2.66
CA SER A 102 -9.37 -9.20 1.65
C SER A 102 -9.36 -10.59 2.29
N GLU A 103 -9.87 -11.57 1.56
CA GLU A 103 -9.96 -12.96 2.03
C GLU A 103 -8.59 -13.61 2.24
N SER A 104 -7.55 -13.16 1.54
CA SER A 104 -6.19 -13.69 1.61
C SER A 104 -5.15 -12.64 1.21
N PRO A 105 -3.87 -12.81 1.61
CA PRO A 105 -2.78 -11.97 1.12
C PRO A 105 -2.62 -12.01 -0.40
N GLU A 106 -2.86 -13.15 -1.03
CA GLU A 106 -2.81 -13.31 -2.49
C GLU A 106 -3.90 -12.49 -3.17
N LYS A 107 -5.13 -12.54 -2.64
CA LYS A 107 -6.22 -11.73 -3.19
C LYS A 107 -5.97 -10.24 -2.99
N ALA A 108 -5.40 -9.86 -1.84
CA ALA A 108 -5.01 -8.48 -1.60
C ALA A 108 -3.95 -7.99 -2.59
N LEU A 109 -2.96 -8.84 -2.90
CA LEU A 109 -1.90 -8.56 -3.86
C LEU A 109 -2.47 -8.40 -5.28
N GLU A 110 -3.34 -9.32 -5.70
CA GLU A 110 -4.05 -9.26 -6.98
C GLU A 110 -4.86 -7.96 -7.13
N ILE A 111 -5.65 -7.59 -6.12
CA ILE A 111 -6.47 -6.38 -6.15
C ILE A 111 -5.59 -5.12 -6.17
N ALA A 112 -4.56 -5.06 -5.31
CA ALA A 112 -3.69 -3.89 -5.24
C ALA A 112 -2.93 -3.65 -6.55
N ILE A 113 -2.39 -4.72 -7.15
CA ILE A 113 -1.71 -4.64 -8.45
C ILE A 113 -2.69 -4.24 -9.54
N CYS A 114 -3.87 -4.89 -9.61
CA CYS A 114 -4.89 -4.59 -10.60
C CYS A 114 -5.28 -3.11 -10.60
N LEU A 115 -5.58 -2.54 -9.42
CA LEU A 115 -6.01 -1.15 -9.31
C LEU A 115 -4.85 -0.16 -9.57
N ASN A 116 -3.66 -0.43 -9.04
CA ASN A 116 -2.47 0.39 -9.29
C ASN A 116 -2.18 0.43 -10.80
N ASP A 117 -2.10 -0.72 -11.43
CA ASP A 117 -1.75 -0.84 -12.84
C ASP A 117 -2.86 -0.39 -13.78
N ARG A 118 -4.11 -0.33 -13.32
CA ARG A 118 -5.22 0.21 -14.12
C ARG A 118 -5.26 1.73 -14.12
N TYR A 119 -5.02 2.35 -12.97
CA TYR A 119 -5.34 3.77 -12.76
C TYR A 119 -4.16 4.69 -12.52
N GLU A 120 -3.04 4.20 -11.97
CA GLU A 120 -1.87 5.05 -11.79
C GLU A 120 -1.23 5.35 -13.17
N LEU A 121 -1.01 6.63 -13.45
CA LEU A 121 -0.23 7.06 -14.62
C LEU A 121 1.22 6.58 -14.54
N ASP A 122 1.72 6.40 -13.32
CA ASP A 122 3.04 5.85 -13.01
C ASP A 122 3.00 4.35 -12.61
N GLY A 123 1.88 3.66 -12.86
CA GLY A 123 1.71 2.22 -12.61
C GLY A 123 2.33 1.33 -13.71
N ARG A 124 2.23 0.00 -13.54
CA ARG A 124 2.93 -1.02 -14.37
C ARG A 124 4.44 -0.78 -14.40
N ASP A 125 4.98 -0.51 -13.23
CA ASP A 125 6.36 -0.06 -13.00
C ASP A 125 6.95 -0.80 -11.79
N PRO A 126 8.27 -1.12 -11.78
CA PRO A 126 8.93 -1.75 -10.64
C PRO A 126 8.63 -1.08 -9.29
N ASN A 127 8.51 0.25 -9.26
CA ASN A 127 8.16 0.98 -8.03
C ASN A 127 6.77 0.64 -7.52
N GLY A 128 5.81 0.42 -8.43
CA GLY A 128 4.47 -0.03 -8.10
C GLY A 128 4.50 -1.39 -7.42
N TYR A 129 5.14 -2.38 -8.06
CA TYR A 129 5.25 -3.73 -7.51
C TYR A 129 5.99 -3.74 -6.17
N ALA A 130 7.18 -3.13 -6.10
CA ALA A 130 7.99 -3.04 -4.88
C ALA A 130 7.24 -2.32 -3.74
N GLY A 131 6.51 -1.24 -4.03
CA GLY A 131 5.71 -0.50 -3.06
C GLY A 131 4.51 -1.29 -2.53
N ILE A 132 3.87 -2.08 -3.39
CA ILE A 132 2.77 -2.97 -3.00
C ILE A 132 3.29 -4.10 -2.11
N VAL A 133 4.36 -4.79 -2.51
CA VAL A 133 4.91 -5.89 -1.68
C VAL A 133 5.58 -5.39 -0.39
N TRP A 134 6.09 -4.16 -0.35
CA TRP A 134 6.47 -3.50 0.90
C TRP A 134 5.25 -3.31 1.81
N SER A 135 4.13 -2.87 1.23
CA SER A 135 2.89 -2.58 1.98
C SER A 135 2.23 -3.85 2.53
N LEU A 136 2.12 -4.89 1.72
CA LEU A 136 1.39 -6.12 2.02
C LEU A 136 2.27 -7.22 2.65
N GLY A 137 3.52 -7.32 2.20
CA GLY A 137 4.44 -8.42 2.53
C GLY A 137 5.68 -7.99 3.30
N GLY A 138 5.87 -6.69 3.58
CA GLY A 138 7.01 -6.21 4.36
C GLY A 138 8.36 -6.38 3.66
N VAL A 139 8.39 -6.52 2.33
CA VAL A 139 9.64 -6.46 1.54
C VAL A 139 10.31 -5.11 1.83
N HIS A 140 11.61 -5.14 2.14
CA HIS A 140 12.38 -3.95 2.57
C HIS A 140 11.86 -3.26 3.84
N ASP A 141 10.98 -3.91 4.62
CA ASP A 141 10.59 -3.51 5.97
C ASP A 141 11.01 -4.57 7.00
N ARG A 142 10.73 -4.30 8.27
CA ARG A 142 10.94 -5.21 9.39
C ARG A 142 9.61 -5.67 9.99
N ALA A 143 9.67 -6.71 10.82
CA ALA A 143 8.51 -7.16 11.60
C ALA A 143 8.08 -6.11 12.65
N TRP A 144 6.78 -5.96 12.82
CA TRP A 144 6.13 -5.08 13.81
C TRP A 144 5.36 -5.90 14.86
N ARG A 145 4.71 -5.19 15.78
CA ARG A 145 3.82 -5.81 16.77
C ARG A 145 2.73 -6.61 16.06
N GLU A 146 2.61 -7.87 16.43
CA GLU A 146 1.62 -8.82 15.90
C GLU A 146 0.19 -8.38 16.18
N ARG A 147 -0.69 -8.59 15.19
CA ARG A 147 -2.12 -8.28 15.18
C ARG A 147 -2.87 -9.36 14.41
N GLU A 148 -4.14 -9.54 14.75
CA GLU A 148 -5.03 -10.37 13.95
C GLU A 148 -5.08 -9.89 12.49
N VAL A 149 -5.33 -10.83 11.58
CA VAL A 149 -5.39 -10.67 10.11
C VAL A 149 -4.04 -10.35 9.46
N ILE A 150 -3.38 -9.26 9.87
CA ILE A 150 -2.16 -8.76 9.20
C ILE A 150 -0.85 -9.28 9.82
N GLY A 151 -0.93 -10.01 10.94
CA GLY A 151 0.23 -10.51 11.66
C GLY A 151 1.21 -9.40 12.03
N LYS A 152 2.48 -9.58 11.66
CA LYS A 152 3.59 -8.66 11.95
C LYS A 152 3.86 -7.63 10.85
N ILE A 153 3.01 -7.54 9.83
CA ILE A 153 3.11 -6.49 8.81
C ILE A 153 2.87 -5.13 9.46
N ARG A 154 3.59 -4.09 9.01
CA ARG A 154 3.44 -2.73 9.55
C ARG A 154 2.00 -2.26 9.40
N TYR A 155 1.35 -1.97 10.52
CA TYR A 155 -0.01 -1.44 10.54
C TYR A 155 -0.06 0.09 10.38
N MET A 156 -1.04 0.58 9.61
CA MET A 156 -1.41 1.99 9.56
C MET A 156 -2.89 2.15 9.89
N SER A 157 -3.20 2.88 10.96
CA SER A 157 -4.58 3.14 11.38
C SER A 157 -5.05 4.51 10.93
N TYR A 158 -6.37 4.64 10.71
CA TYR A 158 -7.05 5.91 10.44
C TYR A 158 -6.70 6.98 11.49
N GLU A 159 -6.78 6.63 12.78
CA GLU A 159 -6.39 7.52 13.89
C GLU A 159 -4.89 7.87 13.87
N GLY A 160 -4.04 7.00 13.33
CA GLY A 160 -2.63 7.28 13.09
C GLY A 160 -2.42 8.35 12.01
N CYS A 161 -3.20 8.30 10.92
CA CYS A 161 -3.17 9.33 9.88
C CYS A 161 -3.66 10.68 10.40
N LYS A 162 -4.74 10.71 11.19
CA LYS A 162 -5.27 11.94 11.83
C LYS A 162 -4.26 12.69 12.69
N ARG A 163 -3.31 11.98 13.31
CA ARG A 163 -2.24 12.59 14.10
C ARG A 163 -1.10 13.19 13.26
N LYS A 164 -1.04 12.86 11.96
CA LYS A 164 0.06 13.25 11.07
C LYS A 164 -0.32 14.34 10.07
N PHE A 165 -1.57 14.39 9.63
CA PHE A 165 -2.06 15.41 8.70
C PHE A 165 -3.58 15.63 8.86
N ASP A 166 -4.09 16.67 8.21
CA ASP A 166 -5.52 16.97 8.20
C ASP A 166 -6.29 16.01 7.27
N VAL A 167 -6.71 14.89 7.86
CA VAL A 167 -7.52 13.87 7.19
C VAL A 167 -8.86 14.42 6.70
N LYS A 168 -9.48 15.37 7.41
CA LYS A 168 -10.77 15.95 6.99
C LYS A 168 -10.60 16.76 5.72
N LEU A 169 -9.52 17.55 5.63
CA LEU A 169 -9.20 18.32 4.44
C LEU A 169 -8.93 17.41 3.24
N TYR A 170 -8.15 16.33 3.42
CA TYR A 170 -7.89 15.37 2.35
C TYR A 170 -9.18 14.67 1.87
N ILE A 171 -10.04 14.23 2.80
CA ILE A 171 -11.34 13.65 2.45
C ILE A 171 -12.19 14.66 1.69
N ALA A 172 -12.33 15.90 2.18
CA ALA A 172 -13.14 16.93 1.54
C ALA A 172 -12.64 17.29 0.13
N LYS A 173 -11.34 17.16 -0.13
CA LYS A 173 -10.74 17.39 -1.44
C LYS A 173 -11.17 16.34 -2.47
N TYR A 174 -11.39 15.10 -2.04
CA TYR A 174 -11.67 13.95 -2.92
C TYR A 174 -13.01 13.27 -2.61
N SER A 175 -13.92 13.95 -1.90
CA SER A 175 -15.24 13.42 -1.53
C SER A 175 -16.27 13.43 -2.67
N ALA A 176 -15.87 13.75 -3.90
CA ALA A 176 -16.78 13.89 -5.03
C ALA A 176 -16.16 13.38 -6.34
N LEU A 177 -16.64 12.21 -6.76
CA LEU A 177 -16.97 11.87 -8.15
C LEU A 177 -18.40 11.31 -8.15
#